data_AF-A0A6V8NLZ2-F1
#
_entry.id   AF-A0A6V8NLZ2-F1
#
_cell.length_a   1.000
_cell.length_b   1.000
_cell.length_c   1.000
_cell.angle_alpha   90.00
_cell.angle_beta   90.00
_cell.angle_gamma   90.00
#
_symmetry.space_group_name_H-M   'P 1'
#
loop_
_entity.id
_entity.type
_entity.pdbx_description
1 polymer ?
#
loop_
_entity_poly.entity_id
_entity_poly.type
_entity_poly.pdbx_seq_one_letter_code
_entity_poly.pdbx_strand_id
1 'polypeptide(L)'
;SPAAIEIEVLNRGNRESAFTLAVETEVGQGKTFERRLTPKLRDRLDFHFTPELAMKSIRFVLSYKDAEGIEKQDSRRIGVQITPKKGKIEIDTSALDRLDQI
;
A
#
# COMPACT_ATOMS: atom_id res chain seq x y z
N SER A 1 2.54 -14.31 4.45
CA SER A 1 1.08 -14.14 4.55
C SER A 1 0.69 -12.84 3.87
N PRO A 2 -0.48 -12.77 3.22
CA PRO A 2 -1.00 -11.51 2.69
C PRO A 2 -1.18 -10.52 3.84
N ALA A 3 -0.82 -9.26 3.58
CA ALA A 3 -1.07 -8.12 4.44
C ALA A 3 -2.18 -7.25 3.83
N ALA A 4 -2.81 -6.45 4.67
CA ALA A 4 -3.82 -5.48 4.24
C ALA A 4 -3.54 -4.12 4.87
N ILE A 5 -3.84 -3.06 4.12
CA ILE A 5 -3.94 -1.71 4.65
C ILE A 5 -5.37 -1.21 4.44
N GLU A 6 -5.93 -0.62 5.50
CA GLU A 6 -7.20 0.11 5.45
C GLU A 6 -6.90 1.56 5.06
N ILE A 7 -7.65 2.08 4.09
CA ILE A 7 -7.49 3.44 3.58
C ILE A 7 -8.84 4.14 3.71
N GLU A 8 -8.88 5.26 4.44
CA GLU A 8 -10.06 6.11 4.54
C GLU A 8 -9.98 7.28 3.55
N VAL A 9 -11.00 7.40 2.69
CA VAL A 9 -11.18 8.54 1.78
C VAL A 9 -12.34 9.39 2.30
N LEU A 10 -12.15 10.70 2.40
CA LEU A 10 -13.17 11.65 2.89
C LEU A 10 -13.51 12.66 1.80
N ASN A 11 -14.81 12.78 1.46
CA ASN A 11 -15.28 13.89 0.64
C ASN A 11 -15.48 15.13 1.54
N ARG A 12 -14.56 16.10 1.45
CA ARG A 12 -14.65 17.39 2.17
C ARG A 12 -15.50 18.44 1.46
N GLY A 13 -15.96 18.15 0.24
CA GLY A 13 -16.78 19.05 -0.55
C GLY A 13 -18.23 19.15 -0.07
N ASN A 14 -19.04 19.87 -0.84
CA ASN A 14 -20.47 20.07 -0.61
C ASN A 14 -21.37 19.36 -1.63
N ARG A 15 -20.77 18.61 -2.57
CA ARG A 15 -21.47 17.80 -3.58
C ARG A 15 -20.90 16.39 -3.63
N GLU A 16 -21.73 15.45 -4.05
CA GLU A 16 -21.26 14.09 -4.33
C GLU A 16 -20.24 14.15 -5.47
N SER A 17 -19.14 13.40 -5.30
CA SER A 17 -18.03 13.40 -6.25
C SER A 17 -17.57 11.97 -6.51
N ALA A 18 -17.31 11.68 -7.78
CA ALA A 18 -16.57 10.48 -8.16
C ALA A 18 -15.08 10.69 -7.88
N PHE A 19 -14.39 9.63 -7.47
CA PHE A 19 -12.95 9.61 -7.31
C PHE A 19 -12.37 8.28 -7.78
N THR A 20 -11.09 8.33 -8.13
CA THR A 20 -10.25 7.17 -8.42
C THR A 20 -9.08 7.16 -7.45
N LEU A 21 -8.88 6.08 -6.71
CA LEU A 21 -7.68 5.86 -5.90
C LEU A 21 -6.88 4.69 -6.48
N ALA A 22 -5.69 4.96 -6.98
CA ALA A 22 -4.71 3.93 -7.32
C ALA A 22 -3.74 3.73 -6.15
N VAL A 23 -3.51 2.47 -5.78
CA VAL A 23 -2.55 2.05 -4.76
C VAL A 23 -1.57 1.09 -5.40
N GLU A 24 -0.28 1.32 -5.21
CA GLU A 24 0.78 0.54 -5.84
C GLU A 24 1.97 0.36 -4.90
N THR A 25 2.53 -0.84 -4.87
CA THR A 25 3.80 -1.16 -4.21
C THR A 25 4.94 -1.08 -5.22
N GLU A 26 6.16 -0.80 -4.77
CA GLU A 26 7.34 -0.73 -5.65
C GLU A 26 7.67 -2.03 -6.39
N VAL A 27 7.15 -3.16 -5.89
CA VAL A 27 7.32 -4.49 -6.50
C VAL A 27 6.23 -4.82 -7.51
N GLY A 28 5.41 -3.84 -7.90
CA GLY A 28 4.44 -3.96 -9.00
C GLY A 28 3.07 -4.53 -8.59
N GLN A 29 2.82 -4.79 -7.30
CA GLN A 29 1.49 -5.14 -6.83
C GLN A 29 0.65 -3.86 -6.67
N GLY A 30 -0.54 -3.80 -7.25
CA GLY A 30 -1.39 -2.61 -7.17
C GLY A 30 -2.87 -2.89 -7.39
N LYS A 31 -3.70 -1.90 -7.05
CA LYS A 31 -5.15 -1.92 -7.21
C LYS A 31 -5.69 -0.51 -7.42
N THR A 32 -6.68 -0.39 -8.28
CA THR A 32 -7.43 0.84 -8.50
C THR A 32 -8.84 0.70 -7.94
N PHE A 33 -9.29 1.72 -7.24
CA PHE A 33 -10.64 1.84 -6.70
C PHE A 33 -11.36 3.01 -7.36
N GLU A 34 -12.52 2.73 -7.95
CA GLU A 34 -13.40 3.74 -8.52
C GLU A 34 -14.71 3.77 -7.74
N ARG A 35 -15.05 4.94 -7.20
CA ARG A 35 -16.15 5.12 -6.26
C ARG A 35 -16.79 6.51 -6.40
N ARG A 36 -17.97 6.66 -5.83
CA ARG A 36 -18.64 7.94 -5.58
C ARG A 36 -18.83 8.11 -4.09
N LEU A 37 -18.62 9.32 -3.59
CA LEU A 37 -18.71 9.62 -2.16
C LEU A 37 -19.55 10.87 -1.94
N THR A 38 -20.62 10.72 -1.15
CA THR A 38 -21.50 11.81 -0.74
C THR A 38 -20.75 12.81 0.17
N PRO A 39 -21.13 14.09 0.20
CA PRO A 39 -20.46 15.10 1.04
C PRO A 39 -20.33 14.70 2.49
N LYS A 40 -19.17 15.00 3.08
CA LYS A 40 -18.86 14.79 4.51
C LYS A 40 -18.88 13.33 4.96
N LEU A 41 -19.02 12.37 4.04
CA LEU A 41 -18.92 10.94 4.33
C LEU A 41 -17.50 10.42 4.08
N ARG A 42 -17.20 9.29 4.73
CA ARG A 42 -15.97 8.53 4.57
C ARG A 42 -16.27 7.22 3.86
N ASP A 43 -15.36 6.79 3.00
CA ASP A 43 -15.33 5.44 2.43
C ASP A 43 -14.08 4.71 2.93
N ARG A 44 -14.20 3.40 3.13
CA ARG A 44 -13.12 2.52 3.59
C ARG A 44 -12.74 1.55 2.49
N LEU A 45 -11.47 1.53 2.15
CA LEU A 45 -10.91 0.73 1.06
C LEU A 45 -9.80 -0.16 1.59
N ASP A 46 -9.90 -1.46 1.30
CA ASP A 46 -8.88 -2.43 1.69
C ASP A 46 -7.99 -2.80 0.50
N PHE A 47 -6.71 -2.48 0.63
CA PHE A 47 -5.67 -2.93 -0.29
C PHE A 47 -4.92 -4.11 0.32
N HIS A 48 -5.05 -5.27 -0.33
CA HIS A 48 -4.37 -6.50 0.05
C HIS A 48 -3.15 -6.70 -0.85
N PHE A 49 -2.03 -7.09 -0.25
CA PHE A 49 -0.78 -7.35 -0.97
C PHE A 49 0.05 -8.42 -0.25
N THR A 50 1.02 -8.99 -0.95
CA THR A 50 2.02 -9.90 -0.37
C THR A 50 3.27 -9.09 -0.04
N PRO A 51 3.67 -8.96 1.24
CA PRO A 51 4.88 -8.24 1.59
C PRO A 51 6.12 -8.94 1.02
N GLU A 52 6.99 -8.17 0.40
CA GLU A 52 8.28 -8.63 -0.11
C GLU A 52 9.40 -7.86 0.60
N LEU A 53 10.53 -8.51 0.88
CA LEU A 53 11.65 -7.87 1.59
C LEU A 53 12.22 -6.66 0.84
N ALA A 54 12.11 -6.63 -0.49
CA ALA A 54 12.54 -5.53 -1.32
C ALA A 54 11.60 -4.32 -1.28
N MET A 55 10.38 -4.48 -0.75
CA MET A 55 9.37 -3.42 -0.70
C MET A 55 9.73 -2.37 0.34
N LYS A 56 9.86 -1.11 -0.09
CA LYS A 56 10.21 0.02 0.81
C LYS A 56 9.13 1.08 0.89
N SER A 57 8.20 1.11 -0.06
CA SER A 57 7.10 2.06 -0.01
C SER A 57 5.82 1.57 -0.68
N ILE A 58 4.72 2.21 -0.30
CA ILE A 58 3.41 2.11 -0.96
C ILE A 58 3.04 3.51 -1.46
N ARG A 59 2.70 3.60 -2.75
CA ARG A 59 2.26 4.83 -3.43
C ARG A 59 0.74 4.85 -3.51
N PHE A 60 0.18 6.03 -3.26
CA PHE A 60 -1.25 6.33 -3.38
C PHE A 60 -1.40 7.48 -4.37
N VAL A 61 -2.33 7.37 -5.31
CA VAL A 61 -2.69 8.44 -6.25
C VAL A 61 -4.20 8.57 -6.23
N LEU A 62 -4.68 9.71 -5.72
CA LEU A 62 -6.10 10.06 -5.66
C LEU A 62 -6.41 11.08 -6.75
N SER A 63 -7.30 10.75 -7.66
CA SER A 63 -7.81 11.65 -8.70
C SER A 63 -9.30 11.90 -8.52
N TYR A 64 -9.73 13.15 -8.65
CA TYR A 64 -11.13 13.56 -8.57
C TYR A 64 -11.36 14.88 -9.32
N LYS A 65 -12.61 15.21 -9.60
CA LYS A 65 -12.98 16.55 -10.11
C LYS A 65 -13.41 17.45 -8.96
N ASP A 66 -12.90 18.67 -8.95
CA ASP A 66 -13.36 19.70 -8.01
C ASP A 66 -14.74 20.27 -8.40
N ALA A 67 -15.19 21.29 -7.66
CA ALA A 67 -16.51 21.89 -7.88
C ALA A 67 -16.65 22.59 -9.25
N GLU A 68 -15.55 22.96 -9.89
CA GLU A 68 -15.50 23.61 -11.21
C GLU A 68 -15.38 22.56 -12.33
N GLY A 69 -15.30 21.28 -11.98
CA GLY A 69 -15.09 20.18 -12.93
C GLY A 69 -13.64 19.99 -13.35
N ILE A 70 -12.70 20.69 -12.72
CA ILE A 70 -11.27 20.59 -12.99
C ILE A 70 -10.73 19.35 -12.30
N GLU A 71 -9.94 18.56 -13.03
CA GLU A 71 -9.29 17.39 -12.47
C GLU A 71 -8.19 17.79 -11.47
N LYS A 72 -8.24 17.18 -10.30
CA LYS A 72 -7.25 17.30 -9.23
C LYS A 72 -6.67 15.93 -8.95
N GLN A 73 -5.37 15.92 -8.70
CA GLN A 73 -4.63 14.74 -8.33
C GLN A 73 -3.81 15.03 -7.06
N ASP A 74 -3.97 14.20 -6.04
CA ASP A 74 -3.07 14.15 -4.88
C ASP A 74 -2.28 12.83 -4.93
N SER A 75 -1.01 12.88 -4.58
CA SER A 75 -0.18 11.67 -4.54
C SER A 75 0.66 11.63 -3.29
N ARG A 76 0.68 10.47 -2.64
CA ARG A 76 1.42 10.24 -1.40
C ARG A 76 2.21 8.96 -1.49
N ARG A 77 3.33 8.90 -0.79
CA ARG A 77 4.14 7.71 -0.64
C ARG A 77 4.40 7.48 0.85
N ILE A 78 4.09 6.29 1.32
CA ILE A 78 4.32 5.89 2.71
C ILE A 78 5.45 4.88 2.72
N GLY A 79 6.50 5.15 3.50
CA GLY A 79 7.59 4.20 3.73
C GLY A 79 7.11 3.01 4.56
N VAL A 80 7.51 1.81 4.16
CA VAL A 80 7.23 0.58 4.89
C VAL A 80 8.53 -0.18 5.14
N GLN A 81 8.62 -0.85 6.28
CA GLN A 81 9.73 -1.73 6.60
C GLN A 81 9.20 -3.15 6.79
N ILE A 82 9.60 -4.06 5.92
CA ILE A 82 9.25 -5.47 6.02
C ILE A 82 10.36 -6.21 6.77
N THR A 83 10.07 -6.63 7.99
CA THR A 83 11.02 -7.43 8.78
C THR A 83 10.72 -8.92 8.57
N PRO A 84 11.71 -9.72 8.13
CA PRO A 84 11.55 -11.16 8.07
C PRO A 84 11.30 -11.68 9.48
N LYS A 85 10.27 -12.50 9.63
CA LYS A 85 10.02 -13.19 10.89
C LYS A 85 11.13 -14.23 11.06
N LYS A 86 12.01 -14.06 12.05
CA LYS A 86 13.00 -15.10 12.38
C LYS A 86 12.26 -16.39 12.75
N GLY A 87 12.72 -17.50 12.17
CA GLY A 87 12.19 -18.82 12.50
C GLY A 87 12.48 -19.16 13.96
N LYS A 88 11.66 -20.02 14.57
CA LYS A 88 11.97 -20.59 15.90
C LYS A 88 13.19 -21.53 15.84
N ILE A 89 13.47 -22.07 14.66
CA ILE A 89 14.54 -23.03 14.37
C ILE A 89 15.25 -22.51 13.12
N GLU A 90 16.57 -22.42 13.18
CA GLU A 90 17.45 -22.03 12.09
C GLU A 90 18.44 -23.18 11.84
N ILE A 91 18.90 -23.35 10.59
CA ILE A 91 19.93 -24.33 10.26
C ILE A 91 21.27 -23.74 10.72
N ASP A 92 21.95 -24.42 11.65
CA ASP A 92 23.31 -24.08 12.06
C ASP A 92 24.31 -24.66 11.04
N THR A 93 24.87 -23.79 10.20
CA THR A 93 25.90 -24.16 9.22
C THR A 93 27.33 -23.98 9.74
N SER A 94 27.54 -23.67 11.02
CA SER A 94 28.87 -23.45 11.61
C SER A 94 29.79 -24.68 11.52
N ALA A 95 29.21 -25.87 11.35
CA ALA A 95 29.98 -27.09 11.09
C ALA A 95 30.63 -27.11 9.70
N LEU A 96 30.07 -26.40 8.72
CA LEU A 96 30.62 -26.31 7.36
C LEU A 96 31.83 -25.37 7.31
N ASP A 97 31.84 -24.30 8.12
CA ASP A 97 32.98 -23.36 8.24
C ASP A 97 34.28 -24.04 8.73
N ARG A 98 34.17 -25.25 9.31
CA ARG A 98 35.31 -26.03 9.80
C ARG A 98 35.91 -26.96 8.74
N LEU A 99 35.25 -27.16 7.60
CA LEU A 99 35.76 -28.01 6.51
C LEU A 99 36.85 -27.31 5.68
N ASP A 100 36.87 -25.99 5.64
CA ASP A 100 37.92 -25.20 4.95
C ASP A 100 39.25 -25.12 5.72
N GLN A 101 39.34 -25.75 6.90
CA GLN A 101 40.54 -25.79 7.74
C GLN A 101 41.25 -27.16 7.75
N ILE A 102 40.89 -28.07 6.84
CA ILE A 102 41.48 -29.43 6.73
C ILE A 102 42.27 -29.56 5.42
#